data_AF-X6MCU6-F1
#
_entry.id   AF-X6MCU6-F1
#
_cell.length_a   1.000
_cell.length_b   1.000
_cell.length_c   1.000
_cell.angle_alpha   90.00
_cell.angle_beta   90.00
_cell.angle_gamma   90.00
#
_symmetry.space_group_name_H-M   'P 1'
#
loop_
_entity.id
_entity.type
_entity.pdbx_description
1 polymer ?
#
loop_
_entity_poly.entity_id
_entity_poly.type
_entity_poly.pdbx_seq_one_letter_code
_entity_poly.pdbx_strand_id
1 'polypeptide(L)'
;FGVNKPKKKIKKNSNNDFPFWIILPLLAMSCKVVLVTFIELWEFYLLYDEHGFLRGWHIYFERGHEKITLSVTGLFKLASWSSNICSFVAFLILSQRKNIAVQEMNEKVRMVNTVKALFVLVLIMEWLHTLMFAQALKSTGRLVLAISRILVRDVSRFTFIFIMLLMAFSAALLIRSNDLNQHAASSKQSVLSQWIAQMFNLYQVSLGLQGFSEFGESTFDRTFVQCIYITFSLLSVVMLWNLLIAVMTETTESIREKATEQWLMQWASTVLLIERRVPRCWYKRTGIPAIKFGFHEQSGEYFITFTQVKDKDFQNRLSSAKRSQETKICKSANTPVIKFFRNSIAVSDN
;
A
#
# COMPACT_ATOMS: atom_id res chain seq x y z
N PHE A 1 48.77 -47.73 32.08
CA PHE A 1 47.43 -47.59 32.69
C PHE A 1 46.59 -46.66 31.83
N GLY A 2 45.87 -47.26 30.88
CA GLY A 2 44.93 -46.53 30.03
C GLY A 2 43.63 -46.27 30.78
N VAL A 3 43.12 -45.05 30.68
CA VAL A 3 41.70 -44.77 30.85
C VAL A 3 41.29 -43.89 29.67
N ASN A 4 40.86 -44.57 28.61
CA ASN A 4 40.10 -43.97 27.51
C ASN A 4 38.81 -43.37 28.10
N LYS A 5 38.75 -42.04 28.23
CA LYS A 5 37.46 -41.36 28.39
C LYS A 5 36.74 -41.40 27.04
N PRO A 6 35.52 -41.98 26.95
CA PRO A 6 34.83 -42.04 25.67
C PRO A 6 34.45 -40.63 25.23
N LYS A 7 34.85 -40.27 23.99
CA LYS A 7 34.26 -39.15 23.27
C LYS A 7 32.74 -39.37 23.28
N LYS A 8 31.99 -38.55 24.03
CA LYS A 8 30.54 -38.46 23.90
C LYS A 8 30.26 -38.16 22.42
N LYS A 9 29.85 -39.19 21.67
CA LYS A 9 29.16 -39.00 20.39
C LYS A 9 27.93 -38.18 20.72
N ILE A 10 28.00 -36.87 20.47
CA ILE A 10 26.81 -36.05 20.30
C ILE A 10 26.07 -36.71 19.14
N LYS A 11 25.07 -37.54 19.46
CA LYS A 11 24.08 -37.99 18.50
C LYS A 11 23.50 -36.72 17.90
N LYS A 12 23.97 -36.38 16.71
CA LYS A 12 23.39 -35.35 15.87
C LYS A 12 22.05 -35.92 15.42
N ASN A 13 21.06 -35.84 16.30
CA ASN A 13 19.69 -36.16 16.00
C ASN A 13 19.16 -34.99 15.15
N SER A 14 19.66 -34.84 13.93
CA SER A 14 19.13 -33.88 12.99
C SER A 14 17.89 -34.48 12.33
N ASN A 15 16.84 -34.68 13.11
CA ASN A 15 15.52 -34.38 12.57
C ASN A 15 15.46 -32.85 12.50
N ASN A 16 16.10 -32.30 11.46
CA ASN A 16 15.95 -30.92 11.01
C ASN A 16 14.62 -30.78 10.24
N ASP A 17 13.59 -31.49 10.68
CA ASP A 17 12.25 -31.25 10.22
C ASP A 17 11.80 -30.03 11.02
N PHE A 18 11.70 -28.90 10.33
CA PHE A 18 11.09 -27.70 10.91
C PHE A 18 9.77 -28.13 11.59
N PRO A 19 9.47 -27.66 12.80
CA PRO A 19 8.25 -28.05 13.48
C PRO A 19 7.05 -27.80 12.56
N PHE A 20 6.07 -28.71 12.58
CA PHE A 20 4.92 -28.70 11.66
C PHE A 20 4.23 -27.33 11.57
N TRP A 21 4.16 -26.62 12.70
CA TRP A 21 3.62 -25.26 12.83
C TRP A 21 4.36 -24.18 12.05
N ILE A 22 5.59 -24.42 11.59
CA ILE A 22 6.37 -23.53 10.73
C ILE A 22 6.23 -23.92 9.26
N ILE A 23 6.23 -25.23 8.95
CA ILE A 23 6.07 -25.73 7.57
C ILE A 23 4.68 -25.38 7.03
N LEU A 24 3.64 -25.54 7.85
CA LEU A 24 2.25 -25.34 7.45
C LEU A 24 1.97 -23.88 7.01
N PRO A 25 2.33 -22.83 7.78
CA PRO A 25 2.21 -21.44 7.31
C PRO A 25 3.03 -21.15 6.07
N LEU A 26 4.25 -21.71 5.95
CA LEU A 26 5.10 -21.46 4.78
C LEU A 26 4.48 -22.01 3.50
N LEU A 27 3.88 -23.20 3.58
CA LEU A 27 3.21 -23.86 2.48
C LEU A 27 1.88 -23.17 2.13
N ALA A 28 1.12 -22.74 3.16
CA ALA A 28 -0.08 -21.94 2.98
C ALA A 28 0.21 -20.58 2.33
N MET A 29 1.27 -19.88 2.76
CA MET A 29 1.69 -18.61 2.18
C MET A 29 2.15 -18.79 0.73
N SER A 30 2.91 -19.84 0.44
CA SER A 30 3.37 -20.14 -0.92
C SER A 30 2.19 -20.46 -1.85
N CYS A 31 1.22 -21.27 -1.39
CA CYS A 31 0.00 -21.56 -2.12
C CYS A 31 -0.86 -20.30 -2.34
N LYS A 32 -1.00 -19.47 -1.31
CA LYS A 32 -1.69 -18.18 -1.39
C LYS A 32 -1.05 -17.27 -2.44
N VAL A 33 0.26 -17.09 -2.42
CA VAL A 33 0.98 -16.23 -3.39
C VAL A 33 0.67 -16.69 -4.82
N VAL A 34 0.71 -18.00 -5.09
CA VAL A 34 0.39 -18.55 -6.42
C VAL A 34 -1.08 -18.32 -6.80
N LEU A 35 -2.02 -18.50 -5.86
CA LEU A 35 -3.43 -18.25 -6.12
C LEU A 35 -3.72 -16.76 -6.35
N VAL A 36 -3.15 -15.88 -5.52
CA VAL A 36 -3.36 -14.43 -5.61
C VAL A 36 -2.73 -13.87 -6.88
N THR A 37 -1.53 -14.31 -7.25
CA THR A 37 -0.92 -13.92 -8.53
C THR A 37 -1.79 -14.31 -9.72
N PHE A 38 -2.33 -15.53 -9.72
CA PHE A 38 -3.22 -15.96 -10.78
C PHE A 38 -4.51 -15.11 -10.83
N ILE A 39 -5.12 -14.83 -9.68
CA ILE A 39 -6.31 -13.98 -9.58
C ILE A 39 -6.02 -12.54 -10.08
N GLU A 40 -4.89 -11.95 -9.69
CA GLU A 40 -4.51 -10.59 -10.09
C GLU A 40 -4.19 -10.50 -11.59
N LEU A 41 -3.49 -11.49 -12.14
CA LEU A 41 -3.21 -11.58 -13.58
C LEU A 41 -4.50 -11.77 -14.37
N TRP A 42 -5.42 -12.60 -13.89
CA TRP A 42 -6.72 -12.81 -14.51
C TRP A 42 -7.58 -11.53 -14.48
N GLU A 43 -7.62 -10.83 -13.35
CA GLU A 43 -8.32 -9.55 -13.21
C GLU A 43 -7.75 -8.51 -14.18
N PHE A 44 -6.43 -8.40 -14.27
CA PHE A 44 -5.77 -7.46 -15.17
C PHE A 44 -6.00 -7.83 -16.64
N TYR A 45 -5.96 -9.11 -16.99
CA TYR A 45 -6.27 -9.60 -18.33
C TYR A 45 -7.70 -9.26 -18.76
N LEU A 46 -8.68 -9.45 -17.86
CA LEU A 46 -10.07 -9.11 -18.14
C LEU A 46 -10.28 -7.60 -18.36
N LEU A 47 -9.62 -6.77 -17.56
CA LEU A 47 -9.63 -5.31 -17.75
C LEU A 47 -8.92 -4.86 -19.04
N TYR A 48 -7.86 -5.57 -19.42
CA TYR A 48 -7.16 -5.33 -20.69
C TYR A 48 -8.06 -5.64 -21.89
N ASP A 49 -8.81 -6.75 -21.84
CA ASP A 49 -9.72 -7.17 -22.91
C ASP A 49 -10.91 -6.20 -23.06
N GLU A 50 -11.51 -5.76 -21.95
CA GLU A 50 -12.71 -4.89 -21.99
C GLU A 50 -12.42 -3.42 -22.35
N HIS A 51 -11.26 -2.90 -21.96
CA HIS A 51 -10.99 -1.46 -21.99
C HIS A 51 -9.69 -1.07 -22.69
N GLY A 52 -8.87 -2.03 -23.10
CA GLY A 52 -7.52 -1.82 -23.61
C GLY A 52 -6.50 -1.50 -22.50
N PHE A 53 -5.21 -1.58 -22.83
CA PHE A 53 -4.11 -1.52 -21.86
C PHE A 53 -4.11 -0.30 -20.94
N LEU A 54 -4.12 0.92 -21.50
CA LEU A 54 -3.98 2.16 -20.72
C LEU A 54 -5.17 2.38 -19.77
N ARG A 55 -6.39 2.13 -20.26
CA ARG A 55 -7.60 2.32 -19.47
C ARG A 55 -7.78 1.21 -18.44
N GLY A 56 -7.47 -0.03 -18.81
CA GLY A 56 -7.40 -1.16 -17.87
C GLY A 56 -6.41 -0.92 -16.73
N TRP A 57 -5.22 -0.42 -17.03
CA TRP A 57 -4.22 -0.04 -16.02
C TRP A 57 -4.73 1.06 -15.08
N HIS A 58 -5.37 2.08 -15.63
CA HIS A 58 -5.93 3.19 -14.84
C HIS A 58 -7.05 2.73 -13.91
N ILE A 59 -7.91 1.83 -14.38
CA ILE A 59 -9.00 1.23 -13.60
C ILE A 59 -8.43 0.29 -12.53
N TYR A 60 -7.43 -0.52 -12.87
CA TYR A 60 -6.85 -1.50 -11.93
C TYR A 60 -6.24 -0.83 -10.69
N PHE A 61 -5.48 0.25 -10.89
CA PHE A 61 -4.88 1.05 -9.81
C PHE A 61 -5.81 2.15 -9.28
N GLU A 62 -7.04 2.22 -9.78
CA GLU A 62 -8.05 3.21 -9.38
C GLU A 62 -7.47 4.63 -9.36
N ARG A 63 -6.69 4.98 -10.39
CA ARG A 63 -6.08 6.30 -10.48
C ARG A 63 -7.22 7.31 -10.68
N GLY A 64 -7.32 8.31 -9.81
CA GLY A 64 -8.37 9.33 -9.90
C GLY A 64 -8.15 10.23 -11.12
N HIS A 65 -9.25 10.75 -11.70
CA HIS A 65 -9.20 11.68 -12.82
C HIS A 65 -8.54 13.04 -12.44
N GLU A 66 -8.46 13.36 -11.14
CA GLU A 66 -7.73 14.50 -10.61
C GLU A 66 -6.47 14.07 -9.83
N LYS A 67 -5.32 14.45 -10.39
CA LYS A 67 -3.95 14.56 -9.84
C LYS A 67 -3.47 13.55 -8.78
N ILE A 68 -2.57 12.68 -9.24
CA ILE A 68 -1.32 12.19 -8.60
C ILE A 68 -1.43 11.41 -7.27
N THR A 69 -2.57 11.34 -6.58
CA THR A 69 -2.69 10.48 -5.40
C THR A 69 -3.12 9.07 -5.79
N LEU A 70 -2.23 8.09 -5.57
CA LEU A 70 -2.56 6.66 -5.69
C LEU A 70 -3.78 6.36 -4.78
N SER A 71 -4.79 5.66 -5.30
CA SER A 71 -5.90 5.19 -4.46
C SER A 71 -5.36 4.28 -3.37
N VAL A 72 -6.01 4.26 -2.21
CA VAL A 72 -5.58 3.43 -1.07
C VAL A 72 -5.64 1.94 -1.41
N THR A 73 -6.66 1.52 -2.15
CA THR A 73 -6.76 0.16 -2.75
C THR A 73 -5.61 -0.08 -3.73
N GLY A 74 -5.31 0.89 -4.59
CA GLY A 74 -4.18 0.86 -5.52
C GLY A 74 -2.82 0.69 -4.81
N LEU A 75 -2.64 1.31 -3.64
CA LEU A 75 -1.45 1.14 -2.79
C LEU A 75 -1.31 -0.30 -2.30
N PHE A 76 -2.39 -0.89 -1.78
CA PHE A 76 -2.36 -2.29 -1.31
C PHE A 76 -2.24 -3.29 -2.45
N LYS A 77 -2.80 -3.00 -3.63
CA LYS A 77 -2.55 -3.78 -4.85
C LYS A 77 -1.10 -3.68 -5.28
N LEU A 78 -0.50 -2.49 -5.25
CA LEU A 78 0.93 -2.31 -5.56
C LEU A 78 1.83 -3.11 -4.59
N ALA A 79 1.50 -3.09 -3.29
CA ALA A 79 2.19 -3.88 -2.29
C ALA A 79 2.06 -5.39 -2.57
N SER A 80 0.86 -5.86 -2.93
CA SER A 80 0.61 -7.26 -3.35
C SER A 80 1.45 -7.65 -4.56
N TRP A 81 1.44 -6.85 -5.63
CA TRP A 81 2.28 -7.07 -6.82
C TRP A 81 3.76 -7.13 -6.47
N SER A 82 4.24 -6.25 -5.59
CA SER A 82 5.64 -6.26 -5.15
C SER A 82 6.00 -7.54 -4.37
N SER A 83 5.11 -8.02 -3.51
CA SER A 83 5.24 -9.27 -2.75
C SER A 83 5.28 -10.48 -3.70
N ASN A 84 4.40 -10.47 -4.69
CA ASN A 84 4.29 -11.50 -5.72
C ASN A 84 5.53 -11.58 -6.61
N ILE A 85 6.04 -10.44 -7.08
CA ILE A 85 7.29 -10.36 -7.84
C ILE A 85 8.47 -10.86 -6.99
N CYS A 86 8.57 -10.43 -5.73
CA CYS A 86 9.62 -10.87 -4.81
C CYS A 86 9.60 -12.39 -4.61
N SER A 87 8.41 -12.97 -4.47
CA SER A 87 8.21 -14.42 -4.36
C SER A 87 8.58 -15.17 -5.64
N PHE A 88 8.24 -14.63 -6.80
CA PHE A 88 8.63 -15.20 -8.09
C PHE A 88 10.15 -15.19 -8.27
N VAL A 89 10.82 -14.09 -7.92
CA VAL A 89 12.29 -14.00 -7.93
C VAL A 89 12.91 -15.02 -6.97
N ALA A 90 12.37 -15.16 -5.76
CA ALA A 90 12.83 -16.17 -4.81
C ALA A 90 12.67 -17.60 -5.35
N PHE A 91 11.56 -17.89 -6.05
CA PHE A 91 11.35 -19.17 -6.72
C PHE A 91 12.35 -19.42 -7.85
N LEU A 92 12.63 -18.41 -8.69
CA LEU A 92 13.64 -18.53 -9.74
C LEU A 92 15.02 -18.86 -9.15
N ILE A 93 15.44 -18.18 -8.08
CA ILE A 93 16.72 -18.46 -7.39
C ILE A 93 16.75 -19.90 -6.86
N LEU A 94 15.64 -20.38 -6.28
CA LEU A 94 15.53 -21.78 -5.81
C LEU A 94 15.50 -22.80 -6.95
N SER A 95 14.94 -22.45 -8.11
CA SER A 95 14.92 -23.31 -9.30
C SER A 95 16.33 -23.48 -9.87
N GLN A 96 17.13 -22.40 -9.91
CA GLN A 96 18.54 -22.47 -10.31
C GLN A 96 19.39 -23.35 -9.38
N ARG A 97 18.97 -23.57 -8.12
CA ARG A 97 19.64 -24.49 -7.17
C ARG A 97 19.78 -25.92 -7.70
N LYS A 98 18.80 -26.40 -8.49
CA LYS A 98 18.80 -27.78 -9.01
C LYS A 98 19.78 -27.96 -10.18
N ASN A 99 20.06 -26.91 -10.93
CA ASN A 99 20.90 -26.94 -12.13
C ASN A 99 22.39 -26.63 -11.85
N ILE A 100 22.71 -26.13 -10.65
CA ILE A 100 24.09 -25.86 -10.25
C ILE A 100 24.72 -27.17 -9.76
N ALA A 101 25.62 -27.73 -10.58
CA ALA A 101 26.55 -28.78 -10.17
C ALA A 101 27.30 -28.37 -8.90
N VAL A 102 27.83 -29.34 -8.16
CA VAL A 102 28.34 -29.31 -6.77
C VAL A 102 29.45 -28.26 -6.45
N GLN A 103 29.67 -27.24 -7.25
CA GLN A 103 30.63 -26.17 -6.98
C GLN A 103 30.16 -25.22 -5.87
N GLU A 104 30.90 -25.32 -4.76
CA GLU A 104 30.99 -24.47 -3.56
C GLU A 104 29.76 -24.41 -2.63
N MET A 105 29.91 -25.05 -1.47
CA MET A 105 29.01 -24.91 -0.31
C MET A 105 28.75 -23.43 0.06
N ASN A 106 29.70 -22.53 -0.17
CA ASN A 106 29.58 -21.10 0.13
C ASN A 106 28.53 -20.39 -0.75
N GLU A 107 28.48 -20.70 -2.04
CA GLU A 107 27.49 -20.16 -2.97
C GLU A 107 26.07 -20.65 -2.64
N LYS A 108 25.95 -21.93 -2.26
CA LYS A 108 24.69 -22.52 -1.79
C LYS A 108 24.19 -21.85 -0.51
N VAL A 109 25.08 -21.56 0.44
CA VAL A 109 24.72 -20.85 1.68
C VAL A 109 24.30 -19.40 1.39
N ARG A 110 25.01 -18.69 0.49
CA ARG A 110 24.65 -17.32 0.10
C ARG A 110 23.27 -17.26 -0.54
N MET A 111 22.97 -18.14 -1.49
CA MET A 111 21.64 -18.22 -2.13
C MET A 111 20.52 -18.47 -1.11
N VAL A 112 20.72 -19.41 -0.18
CA VAL A 112 19.73 -19.70 0.86
C VAL A 112 19.50 -18.49 1.76
N ASN A 113 20.55 -17.76 2.12
CA ASN A 113 20.41 -16.55 2.94
C ASN A 113 19.68 -15.42 2.19
N THR A 114 19.96 -15.24 0.89
CA THR A 114 19.22 -14.28 0.05
C THR A 114 17.75 -14.62 -0.02
N VAL A 115 17.40 -15.89 -0.26
CA VAL A 115 16.01 -16.35 -0.31
C VAL A 115 15.30 -16.12 1.03
N LYS A 116 15.96 -16.41 2.16
CA LYS A 116 15.42 -16.11 3.50
C LYS A 116 15.11 -14.62 3.67
N ALA A 117 16.02 -13.73 3.24
CA ALA A 117 15.82 -12.30 3.33
C ALA A 117 14.62 -11.83 2.49
N LEU A 118 14.48 -12.36 1.26
CA LEU A 118 13.30 -12.09 0.41
C LEU A 118 12.00 -12.57 1.06
N PHE A 119 11.99 -13.75 1.67
CA PHE A 119 10.82 -14.27 2.39
C PHE A 119 10.41 -13.40 3.57
N VAL A 120 11.36 -12.81 4.30
CA VAL A 120 11.04 -11.86 5.38
C VAL A 120 10.30 -10.63 4.83
N LEU A 121 10.75 -10.10 3.70
CA LEU A 121 10.09 -8.96 3.05
C LEU A 121 8.69 -9.31 2.55
N VAL A 122 8.53 -10.46 1.90
CA VAL A 122 7.23 -10.99 1.45
C VAL A 122 6.26 -11.10 2.63
N LEU A 123 6.72 -11.66 3.75
CA LEU A 123 5.89 -11.82 4.94
C LEU A 123 5.38 -10.48 5.46
N ILE A 124 6.24 -9.47 5.58
CA ILE A 124 5.86 -8.13 6.04
C ILE A 124 4.85 -7.49 5.08
N MET A 125 5.11 -7.54 3.77
CA MET A 125 4.21 -6.97 2.76
C MET A 125 2.85 -7.66 2.77
N GLU A 126 2.80 -8.97 3.02
CA GLU A 126 1.56 -9.73 3.05
C GLU A 126 0.69 -9.38 4.26
N TRP A 127 1.31 -9.19 5.43
CA TRP A 127 0.60 -8.69 6.61
C TRP A 127 0.07 -7.28 6.39
N LEU A 128 0.84 -6.41 5.74
CA LEU A 128 0.35 -5.08 5.35
C LEU A 128 -0.81 -5.16 4.35
N HIS A 129 -0.77 -6.11 3.40
CA HIS A 129 -1.86 -6.32 2.45
C HIS A 129 -3.18 -6.72 3.14
N THR A 130 -3.14 -7.38 4.31
CA THR A 130 -4.37 -7.71 5.06
C THR A 130 -5.17 -6.47 5.49
N LEU A 131 -4.52 -5.31 5.63
CA LEU A 131 -5.20 -4.05 5.94
C LEU A 131 -6.16 -3.60 4.83
N MET A 132 -6.01 -4.13 3.60
CA MET A 132 -6.98 -3.93 2.53
C MET A 132 -8.37 -4.42 2.93
N PHE A 133 -8.46 -5.59 3.57
CA PHE A 133 -9.76 -6.15 4.00
C PHE A 133 -10.35 -5.38 5.18
N ALA A 134 -9.50 -4.78 6.02
CA ALA A 134 -9.94 -3.93 7.12
C ALA A 134 -10.71 -2.67 6.65
N GLN A 135 -10.61 -2.31 5.36
CA GLN A 135 -11.35 -1.19 4.76
C GLN A 135 -12.87 -1.41 4.71
N ALA A 136 -13.31 -2.66 4.68
CA ALA A 136 -14.73 -3.01 4.68
C ALA A 136 -15.43 -2.60 5.99
N LEU A 137 -14.69 -2.48 7.09
CA LEU A 137 -15.21 -2.08 8.39
C LEU A 137 -15.29 -0.55 8.47
N LYS A 138 -16.45 -0.01 8.86
CA LYS A 138 -16.68 1.44 8.92
C LYS A 138 -15.71 2.19 9.84
N SER A 139 -15.36 1.62 11.01
CA SER A 139 -14.42 2.25 11.94
C SER A 139 -12.98 2.13 11.45
N THR A 140 -12.54 0.91 11.17
CA THR A 140 -11.15 0.61 10.78
C THR A 140 -10.80 1.14 9.39
N GLY A 141 -11.73 1.14 8.45
CA GLY A 141 -11.49 1.62 7.08
C GLY A 141 -11.19 3.10 7.01
N ARG A 142 -11.84 3.93 7.84
CA ARG A 142 -11.48 5.36 7.97
C ARG A 142 -10.04 5.54 8.46
N LEU A 143 -9.62 4.73 9.43
CA LEU A 143 -8.26 4.77 9.95
C LEU A 143 -7.23 4.37 8.88
N VAL A 144 -7.48 3.26 8.19
CA VAL A 144 -6.61 2.78 7.09
C VAL A 144 -6.51 3.83 5.99
N LEU A 145 -7.63 4.46 5.60
CA LEU A 145 -7.65 5.55 4.63
C LEU A 145 -6.78 6.74 5.05
N ALA A 146 -6.93 7.17 6.31
CA ALA A 146 -6.18 8.29 6.84
C ALA A 146 -4.67 7.99 6.85
N ILE A 147 -4.27 6.85 7.42
CA ILE A 147 -2.86 6.44 7.50
C ILE A 147 -2.25 6.29 6.10
N SER A 148 -2.91 5.59 5.18
CA SER A 148 -2.38 5.39 3.82
C SER A 148 -2.22 6.72 3.07
N ARG A 149 -3.13 7.67 3.24
CA ARG A 149 -3.00 8.99 2.61
C ARG A 149 -1.89 9.83 3.22
N ILE A 150 -1.78 9.84 4.54
CA ILE A 150 -0.71 10.54 5.25
C ILE A 150 0.66 9.99 4.80
N LEU A 151 0.80 8.66 4.72
CA LEU A 151 2.04 8.03 4.28
C LEU A 151 2.38 8.38 2.81
N VAL A 152 1.43 8.26 1.89
CA VAL A 152 1.68 8.45 0.46
C VAL A 152 1.83 9.93 0.09
N ARG A 153 1.01 10.82 0.64
CA ARG A 153 0.98 12.23 0.25
C ARG A 153 1.96 13.08 1.05
N ASP A 154 1.97 12.88 2.36
CA ASP A 154 2.65 13.80 3.26
C ASP A 154 4.05 13.24 3.54
N VAL A 155 4.15 12.06 4.17
CA VAL A 155 5.43 11.45 4.57
C VAL A 155 6.38 11.24 3.39
N SER A 156 5.90 10.76 2.23
CA SER A 156 6.77 10.45 1.09
C SER A 156 7.61 11.65 0.61
N ARG A 157 7.04 12.86 0.61
CA ARG A 157 7.71 14.09 0.17
C ARG A 157 8.79 14.51 1.16
N PHE A 158 8.50 14.42 2.46
CA PHE A 158 9.45 14.72 3.51
C PHE A 158 10.58 13.69 3.56
N THR A 159 10.24 12.40 3.44
CA THR A 159 11.22 11.31 3.37
C THR A 159 12.18 11.49 2.20
N PHE A 160 11.71 11.95 1.04
CA PHE A 160 12.58 12.23 -0.10
C PHE A 160 13.65 13.29 0.21
N ILE A 161 13.24 14.41 0.80
CA ILE A 161 14.17 15.49 1.20
C ILE A 161 15.13 14.97 2.29
N PHE A 162 14.62 14.20 3.25
CA PHE A 162 15.43 13.61 4.31
C PHE A 162 16.48 12.62 3.77
N ILE A 163 16.14 11.79 2.78
CA ILE A 163 17.09 10.87 2.13
C ILE A 163 18.19 11.66 1.40
N MET A 164 17.86 12.76 0.71
CA MET A 164 18.85 13.63 0.07
C MET A 164 19.82 14.22 1.10
N LEU A 165 19.30 14.66 2.25
CA LEU A 165 20.11 15.17 3.34
C LEU A 165 21.00 14.08 3.95
N LEU A 166 20.46 12.88 4.21
CA LEU A 166 21.24 11.73 4.68
C LEU A 166 22.39 11.39 3.72
N MET A 167 22.14 11.34 2.42
CA MET A 167 23.17 11.04 1.41
C MET A 167 24.28 12.09 1.37
N ALA A 168 23.93 13.38 1.47
CA ALA A 168 24.91 14.46 1.43
C ALA A 168 25.81 14.48 2.68
N PHE A 169 25.21 14.41 3.86
CA PHE A 169 25.94 14.45 5.13
C PHE A 169 26.75 13.17 5.38
N SER A 170 26.24 12.00 4.97
CA SER A 170 27.00 10.74 5.06
C SER A 170 28.23 10.76 4.16
N ALA A 171 28.13 11.32 2.96
CA ALA A 171 29.27 11.47 2.05
C ALA A 171 30.31 12.44 2.62
N ALA A 172 29.88 13.58 3.17
CA ALA A 172 30.77 14.55 3.81
C ALA A 172 31.52 13.96 5.01
N LEU A 173 30.82 13.21 5.86
CA LEU A 173 31.44 12.52 7.01
C LEU A 173 32.35 11.37 6.58
N LEU A 174 32.01 10.65 5.51
CA LEU A 174 32.89 9.59 4.97
C LEU A 174 34.20 10.16 4.44
N ILE A 175 34.15 11.27 3.70
CA ILE A 175 35.36 11.98 3.22
C ILE A 175 36.22 12.43 4.39
N ARG A 176 35.56 12.85 5.49
CA ARG A 176 36.26 13.36 6.66
C ARG A 176 36.82 12.27 7.58
N SER A 177 36.18 11.09 7.59
CA SER A 177 36.59 9.98 8.44
C SER A 177 37.97 9.46 8.03
N ASN A 178 38.91 9.41 8.97
CA ASN A 178 40.26 8.89 8.75
C ASN A 178 40.28 7.35 8.53
N ASP A 179 39.12 6.70 8.65
CA ASP A 179 38.92 5.25 8.48
C ASP A 179 39.21 4.72 7.08
N LEU A 180 39.28 5.60 6.07
CA LEU A 180 39.71 5.20 4.72
C LEU A 180 41.12 4.57 4.73
N ASN A 181 41.99 4.95 5.68
CA ASN A 181 43.36 4.42 5.77
C ASN A 181 43.51 3.29 6.79
N GLN A 182 42.79 3.30 7.92
CA GLN A 182 42.91 2.25 8.95
C GLN A 182 42.12 0.97 8.63
N HIS A 183 40.91 1.08 8.05
CA HIS A 183 40.10 -0.10 7.72
C HIS A 183 40.39 -0.70 6.34
N ALA A 184 41.01 0.05 5.43
CA ALA A 184 41.53 -0.48 4.16
C ALA A 184 42.70 -1.46 4.38
N ALA A 185 43.44 -1.31 5.47
CA ALA A 185 44.54 -2.21 5.82
C ALA A 185 44.07 -3.56 6.42
N SER A 186 42.83 -3.64 6.93
CA SER A 186 42.33 -4.82 7.68
C SER A 186 41.09 -5.48 7.09
N SER A 187 40.34 -4.81 6.21
CA SER A 187 39.11 -5.34 5.62
C SER A 187 38.97 -4.92 4.16
N LYS A 188 38.71 -5.88 3.25
CA LYS A 188 38.34 -5.64 1.85
C LYS A 188 36.92 -5.08 1.72
N GLN A 189 36.55 -4.07 2.52
CA GLN A 189 35.21 -3.50 2.49
C GLN A 189 35.14 -2.40 1.43
N SER A 190 34.14 -2.46 0.55
CA SER A 190 33.97 -1.47 -0.50
C SER A 190 33.62 -0.09 0.08
N VAL A 191 34.09 0.98 -0.56
CA VAL A 191 33.76 2.37 -0.20
C VAL A 191 32.23 2.58 -0.13
N LEU A 192 31.48 1.94 -1.01
CA LEU A 192 30.01 1.95 -0.99
C LEU A 192 29.44 1.34 0.30
N SER A 193 30.00 0.23 0.80
CA SER A 193 29.52 -0.37 2.03
C SER A 193 29.80 0.50 3.25
N GLN A 194 30.93 1.23 3.26
CA GLN A 194 31.25 2.19 4.31
C GLN A 194 30.30 3.39 4.26
N TRP A 195 30.02 3.92 3.06
CA TRP A 195 29.05 5.00 2.89
C TRP A 195 27.65 4.63 3.38
N ILE A 196 27.18 3.42 3.04
CA ILE A 196 25.89 2.90 3.51
C ILE A 196 25.88 2.75 5.04
N ALA A 197 26.98 2.28 5.64
CA ALA A 197 27.10 2.20 7.09
C ALA A 197 27.03 3.58 7.75
N GLN A 198 27.71 4.59 7.18
CA GLN A 198 27.64 5.96 7.69
C GLN A 198 26.25 6.59 7.52
N MET A 199 25.55 6.31 6.42
CA MET A 199 24.14 6.70 6.26
C MET A 199 23.26 6.11 7.37
N PHE A 200 23.46 4.83 7.70
CA PHE A 200 22.70 4.17 8.76
C PHE A 200 23.02 4.74 10.15
N ASN A 201 24.29 5.04 10.44
CA ASN A 201 24.68 5.73 11.68
C ASN A 201 24.00 7.11 11.81
N LEU A 202 24.02 7.92 10.75
CA LEU A 202 23.33 9.23 10.74
C LEU A 202 21.82 9.09 10.94
N TYR A 203 21.21 8.07 10.36
CA TYR A 203 19.80 7.77 10.60
C TYR A 203 19.54 7.43 12.07
N GLN A 204 20.36 6.60 12.71
CA GLN A 204 20.23 6.31 14.15
C GLN A 204 20.40 7.56 15.02
N VAL A 205 21.35 8.43 14.68
CA VAL A 205 21.57 9.72 15.36
C VAL A 205 20.34 10.62 15.20
N SER A 206 19.72 10.67 14.02
CA SER A 206 18.50 11.47 13.80
C SER A 206 17.30 11.00 14.64
N LEU A 207 17.27 9.72 15.02
CA LEU A 207 16.26 9.14 15.90
C LEU A 207 16.63 9.23 17.40
N GLY A 208 17.85 9.68 17.72
CA GLY A 208 18.38 9.68 19.10
C GLY A 208 18.74 8.29 19.64
N LEU A 209 18.88 7.28 18.78
CA LEU A 209 19.21 5.90 19.19
C LEU A 209 20.71 5.70 19.42
N GLN A 210 21.55 6.51 18.77
CA GLN A 210 23.00 6.42 18.83
C GLN A 210 23.61 7.78 19.15
N GLY A 211 24.61 7.80 20.03
CA GLY A 211 25.38 9.00 20.34
C GLY A 211 26.44 9.32 19.27
N PHE A 212 26.97 10.53 19.31
CA PHE A 212 28.08 10.94 18.45
C PHE A 212 29.32 10.11 18.80
N SER A 213 29.85 9.36 17.83
CA SER A 213 31.16 8.74 18.00
C SER A 213 32.24 9.82 17.97
N GLU A 214 33.14 9.77 18.95
CA GLU A 214 34.27 10.69 19.03
C GLU A 214 35.23 10.40 17.87
N PHE A 215 35.26 11.28 16.87
CA PHE A 215 36.24 11.23 15.79
C PHE A 215 37.23 12.39 15.96
N GLY A 216 38.52 12.07 15.82
CA GLY A 216 39.60 13.05 15.71
C GLY A 216 40.65 12.92 16.81
N GLU A 217 41.90 12.68 16.38
CA GLU A 217 43.08 12.78 17.25
C GLU A 217 43.46 14.24 17.55
N SER A 218 42.99 15.19 16.72
CA SER A 218 43.22 16.63 16.91
C SER A 218 41.94 17.37 17.29
N THR A 219 42.10 18.45 18.07
CA THR A 219 40.98 19.26 18.60
C THR A 219 40.15 19.93 17.51
N PHE A 220 40.80 20.35 16.40
CA PHE A 220 40.12 21.00 15.28
C PHE A 220 39.25 20.02 14.48
N ASP A 221 39.77 18.81 14.23
CA ASP A 221 39.08 17.70 13.54
C ASP A 221 37.79 17.32 14.26
N ARG A 222 37.91 17.09 15.56
CA ARG A 222 36.80 16.77 16.46
C ARG A 222 35.72 17.85 16.45
N THR A 223 36.13 19.12 16.56
CA THR A 223 35.19 20.25 16.58
C THR A 223 34.44 20.36 15.25
N PHE A 224 35.14 20.20 14.12
CA PHE A 224 34.53 20.29 12.80
C PHE A 224 33.49 19.18 12.57
N VAL A 225 33.81 17.94 12.94
CA VAL A 225 32.88 16.80 12.82
C VAL A 225 31.66 17.00 13.74
N GLN A 226 31.87 17.47 14.97
CA GLN A 226 30.77 17.80 15.89
C GLN A 226 29.84 18.87 15.32
N CYS A 227 30.38 19.92 14.70
CA CYS A 227 29.57 20.94 14.04
C CYS A 227 28.69 20.36 12.91
N ILE A 228 29.22 19.43 12.10
CA ILE A 228 28.45 18.75 11.05
C ILE A 228 27.29 17.95 11.66
N TYR A 229 27.56 17.17 12.72
CA TYR A 229 26.54 16.38 13.41
C TYR A 229 25.45 17.24 14.06
N ILE A 230 25.82 18.34 14.71
CA ILE A 230 24.87 19.28 15.31
C ILE A 230 24.01 19.92 14.21
N THR A 231 24.62 20.37 13.13
CA THR A 231 23.91 20.98 11.99
C THR A 231 22.93 19.99 11.36
N PHE A 232 23.37 18.74 11.13
CA PHE A 232 22.52 17.65 10.66
C PHE A 232 21.34 17.40 11.62
N SER A 233 21.62 17.30 12.93
CA SER A 233 20.59 17.03 13.93
C SER A 233 19.53 18.13 13.96
N LEU A 234 19.93 19.41 13.96
CA LEU A 234 19.01 20.55 13.91
C LEU A 234 18.14 20.52 12.65
N LEU A 235 18.75 20.33 11.47
CA LEU A 235 18.02 20.24 10.22
C LEU A 235 17.05 19.04 10.21
N SER A 236 17.48 17.89 10.74
CA SER A 236 16.64 16.68 10.78
C SER A 236 15.44 16.86 11.70
N VAL A 237 15.58 17.46 12.88
CA VAL A 237 14.46 17.65 13.82
C VAL A 237 13.42 18.61 13.23
N VAL A 238 13.89 19.70 12.60
CA VAL A 238 13.01 20.66 11.93
C VAL A 238 12.29 20.01 10.74
N MET A 239 12.98 19.19 9.94
CA MET A 239 12.38 18.52 8.77
C MET A 239 11.47 17.34 9.12
N LEU A 240 11.85 16.49 10.08
CA LEU A 240 11.16 15.22 10.38
C LEU A 240 9.86 15.42 11.16
N TRP A 241 9.84 16.32 12.15
CA TRP A 241 8.70 16.42 13.06
C TRP A 241 7.88 17.68 12.85
N ASN A 242 8.54 18.85 12.77
CA ASN A 242 7.82 20.12 12.95
C ASN A 242 6.97 20.49 11.73
N LEU A 243 7.45 20.26 10.51
CA LEU A 243 6.67 20.49 9.29
C LEU A 243 5.75 19.30 8.95
N LEU A 244 6.15 18.08 9.33
CA LEU A 244 5.37 16.88 9.09
C LEU A 244 4.08 16.88 9.90
N ILE A 245 4.14 17.23 11.19
CA ILE A 245 2.96 17.31 12.07
C ILE A 245 1.98 18.38 11.58
N ALA A 246 2.48 19.55 11.16
CA ALA A 246 1.64 20.64 10.68
C ALA A 246 0.82 20.24 9.45
N VAL A 247 1.48 19.65 8.45
CA VAL A 247 0.80 19.15 7.26
C VAL A 247 -0.14 18.00 7.61
N MET A 248 0.31 17.01 8.39
CA MET A 248 -0.55 15.89 8.84
C MET A 248 -1.82 16.34 9.57
N THR A 249 -1.73 17.42 10.36
CA THR A 249 -2.89 17.95 11.09
C THR A 249 -3.91 18.54 10.11
N GLU A 250 -3.46 19.33 9.13
CA GLU A 250 -4.33 19.84 8.07
C GLU A 250 -4.93 18.69 7.23
N THR A 251 -4.13 17.66 6.95
CA THR A 251 -4.58 16.53 6.13
C THR A 251 -5.61 15.67 6.86
N THR A 252 -5.39 15.37 8.15
CA THR A 252 -6.37 14.64 8.98
C THR A 252 -7.69 15.38 9.13
N GLU A 253 -7.66 16.70 9.31
CA GLU A 253 -8.88 17.53 9.34
C GLU A 253 -9.65 17.49 8.01
N SER A 254 -8.96 17.67 6.88
CA SER A 254 -9.61 17.58 5.56
C SER A 254 -10.20 16.19 5.25
N ILE A 255 -9.56 15.13 5.75
CA ILE A 255 -10.06 13.76 5.64
C ILE A 255 -11.28 13.58 6.55
N ARG A 256 -11.26 14.14 7.75
CA ARG A 256 -12.36 14.05 8.72
C ARG A 256 -13.64 14.68 8.18
N GLU A 257 -13.55 15.84 7.53
CA GLU A 257 -14.70 16.52 6.93
C GLU A 257 -15.42 15.67 5.87
N LYS A 258 -14.67 14.92 5.06
CA LYS A 258 -15.20 14.09 3.95
C LYS A 258 -15.12 12.59 4.23
N ALA A 259 -14.94 12.19 5.49
CA ALA A 259 -14.57 10.82 5.83
C ALA A 259 -15.63 9.79 5.44
N THR A 260 -16.91 10.16 5.57
CA THR A 260 -18.04 9.27 5.24
C THR A 260 -18.12 9.00 3.74
N GLU A 261 -18.04 10.04 2.93
CA GLU A 261 -18.09 9.93 1.46
C GLU A 261 -16.88 9.14 0.95
N GLN A 262 -15.69 9.44 1.46
CA GLN A 262 -14.47 8.77 1.04
C GLN A 262 -14.44 7.29 1.47
N TRP A 263 -14.94 6.98 2.66
CA TRP A 263 -15.10 5.59 3.09
C TRP A 263 -16.13 4.86 2.21
N LEU A 264 -17.25 5.49 1.86
CA LEU A 264 -18.26 4.89 0.99
C LEU A 264 -17.69 4.59 -0.40
N MET A 265 -16.86 5.48 -0.94
CA MET A 265 -16.16 5.27 -2.20
C MET A 265 -15.19 4.08 -2.15
N GLN A 266 -14.43 3.93 -1.07
CA GLN A 266 -13.54 2.78 -0.88
C GLN A 266 -14.32 1.48 -0.69
N TRP A 267 -15.43 1.54 0.05
CA TRP A 267 -16.31 0.40 0.25
C TRP A 267 -16.90 -0.06 -1.08
N ALA A 268 -17.44 0.87 -1.88
CA ALA A 268 -17.95 0.57 -3.22
C ALA A 268 -16.86 -0.02 -4.13
N SER A 269 -15.64 0.53 -4.10
CA SER A 269 -14.50 -0.03 -4.82
C SER A 269 -14.18 -1.48 -4.40
N THR A 270 -14.17 -1.74 -3.09
CA THR A 270 -13.93 -3.08 -2.54
C THR A 270 -15.03 -4.06 -2.94
N VAL A 271 -16.30 -3.62 -2.93
CA VAL A 271 -17.44 -4.43 -3.36
C VAL A 271 -17.31 -4.79 -4.85
N LEU A 272 -17.00 -3.82 -5.71
CA LEU A 272 -16.80 -4.05 -7.15
C LEU A 272 -15.60 -4.98 -7.42
N LEU A 273 -14.53 -4.85 -6.64
CA LEU A 273 -13.37 -5.74 -6.71
C LEU A 273 -13.76 -7.19 -6.39
N ILE A 274 -14.54 -7.39 -5.33
CA ILE A 274 -15.03 -8.73 -4.93
C ILE A 274 -15.97 -9.27 -6.00
N GLU A 275 -16.94 -8.47 -6.46
CA GLU A 275 -17.90 -8.83 -7.50
C GLU A 275 -17.21 -9.32 -8.77
N ARG A 276 -16.11 -8.68 -9.19
CA ARG A 276 -15.31 -9.10 -10.34
C ARG A 276 -14.55 -10.42 -10.13
N ARG A 277 -14.13 -10.71 -8.89
CA ARG A 277 -13.35 -11.92 -8.56
C ARG A 277 -14.21 -13.15 -8.28
N VAL A 278 -15.50 -12.98 -7.99
CA VAL A 278 -16.40 -14.10 -7.71
C VAL A 278 -16.74 -14.84 -9.01
N PRO A 279 -16.59 -16.18 -9.07
CA PRO A 279 -16.96 -16.95 -10.24
C PRO A 279 -18.48 -16.88 -10.49
N ARG A 280 -18.89 -16.96 -11.76
CA ARG A 280 -20.30 -16.85 -12.18
C ARG A 280 -21.25 -17.80 -11.46
N CYS A 281 -20.76 -18.96 -11.01
CA CYS A 281 -21.56 -19.94 -10.27
C CYS A 281 -21.98 -19.48 -8.87
N TRP A 282 -21.21 -18.59 -8.23
CA TRP A 282 -21.48 -18.06 -6.90
C TRP A 282 -22.00 -16.63 -6.92
N TYR A 283 -21.92 -15.97 -8.09
CA TYR A 283 -22.43 -14.63 -8.27
C TYR A 283 -23.93 -14.66 -8.60
N LYS A 284 -24.75 -14.19 -7.65
CA LYS A 284 -26.14 -13.85 -7.91
C LYS A 284 -26.23 -12.39 -8.32
N ARG A 285 -26.62 -12.13 -9.56
CA ARG A 285 -26.75 -10.77 -10.11
C ARG A 285 -27.68 -9.91 -9.26
N THR A 286 -27.27 -8.67 -9.02
CA THR A 286 -28.08 -7.68 -8.31
C THR A 286 -29.31 -7.25 -9.12
N GLY A 287 -30.40 -6.95 -8.42
CA GLY A 287 -31.67 -6.55 -9.02
C GLY A 287 -32.68 -7.69 -9.13
N ILE A 288 -33.88 -7.35 -9.60
CA ILE A 288 -34.99 -8.27 -9.77
C ILE A 288 -35.26 -8.41 -11.27
N PRO A 289 -35.34 -9.64 -11.82
CA PRO A 289 -35.60 -9.83 -13.24
C PRO A 289 -36.99 -9.32 -13.63
N ALA A 290 -37.08 -8.74 -14.82
CA ALA A 290 -38.31 -8.19 -15.42
C ALA A 290 -39.50 -9.17 -15.38
N ILE A 291 -39.23 -10.45 -15.54
CA ILE A 291 -40.23 -11.54 -15.54
C ILE A 291 -41.06 -11.54 -14.25
N LYS A 292 -40.47 -11.17 -13.11
CA LYS A 292 -41.18 -11.13 -11.82
C LYS A 292 -42.23 -10.01 -11.74
N PHE A 293 -42.11 -9.01 -12.60
CA PHE A 293 -43.07 -7.91 -12.74
C PHE A 293 -44.07 -8.13 -13.87
N GLY A 294 -44.04 -9.29 -14.55
CA GLY A 294 -44.90 -9.58 -15.69
C GLY A 294 -44.42 -9.00 -17.02
N PHE A 295 -43.23 -8.38 -17.06
CA PHE A 295 -42.61 -7.91 -18.30
C PHE A 295 -41.96 -9.08 -19.04
N HIS A 296 -42.75 -9.81 -19.82
CA HIS A 296 -42.28 -10.95 -20.62
C HIS A 296 -41.43 -10.52 -21.83
N GLU A 297 -41.68 -9.34 -22.38
CA GLU A 297 -40.99 -8.80 -23.56
C GLU A 297 -39.56 -8.27 -23.24
N GLN A 298 -39.32 -7.88 -21.99
CA GLN A 298 -38.03 -7.37 -21.48
C GLN A 298 -37.29 -8.39 -20.59
N SER A 299 -37.41 -9.68 -20.90
CA SER A 299 -36.93 -10.79 -20.05
C SER A 299 -35.44 -10.74 -19.66
N GLY A 300 -34.59 -10.01 -20.41
CA GLY A 300 -33.18 -9.80 -20.10
C GLY A 300 -32.87 -8.65 -19.13
N GLU A 301 -33.85 -7.80 -18.83
CA GLU A 301 -33.66 -6.60 -18.02
C GLU A 301 -33.82 -6.87 -16.50
N TYR A 302 -33.06 -6.14 -15.70
CA TYR A 302 -33.08 -6.21 -14.24
C TYR A 302 -33.43 -4.84 -13.68
N PHE A 303 -34.39 -4.82 -12.75
CA PHE A 303 -34.88 -3.60 -12.12
C PHE A 303 -34.46 -3.54 -10.66
N ILE A 304 -34.23 -2.34 -10.16
CA ILE A 304 -34.01 -2.06 -8.74
C ILE A 304 -35.10 -1.07 -8.32
N THR A 305 -35.84 -1.42 -7.28
CA THR A 305 -36.89 -0.56 -6.72
C THR A 305 -36.33 0.22 -5.54
N PHE A 306 -36.62 1.52 -5.50
CA PHE A 306 -36.26 2.38 -4.38
C PHE A 306 -37.51 3.08 -3.88
N THR A 307 -37.75 3.01 -2.57
CA THR A 307 -38.79 3.80 -1.91
C THR A 307 -38.15 5.06 -1.36
N GLN A 308 -38.39 6.19 -2.02
CA GLN A 308 -37.94 7.48 -1.51
C GLN A 308 -39.02 8.04 -0.59
N VAL A 309 -38.79 7.94 0.72
CA VAL A 309 -39.61 8.67 1.70
C VAL A 309 -39.20 10.14 1.63
N LYS A 310 -40.05 10.97 1.02
CA LYS A 310 -39.81 12.42 0.95
C LYS A 310 -40.09 13.03 2.33
N ASP A 311 -39.07 13.63 2.91
CA ASP A 311 -39.19 14.35 4.16
C ASP A 311 -40.18 15.54 4.03
N LYS A 312 -40.91 15.88 5.10
CA LYS A 312 -41.94 16.94 5.06
C LYS A 312 -41.34 18.29 4.64
N ASP A 313 -40.10 18.56 5.04
CA ASP A 313 -39.38 19.77 4.66
C ASP A 313 -38.99 19.82 3.19
N PHE A 314 -38.71 18.66 2.57
CA PHE A 314 -38.47 18.57 1.13
C PHE A 314 -39.75 18.81 0.33
N GLN A 315 -40.89 18.28 0.79
CA GLN A 315 -42.19 18.61 0.19
C GLN A 315 -42.50 20.10 0.30
N ASN A 316 -42.24 20.72 1.46
CA ASN A 316 -42.41 22.16 1.66
C ASN A 316 -41.54 22.98 0.71
N ARG A 317 -40.26 22.62 0.55
CA ARG A 317 -39.34 23.27 -0.42
C ARG A 317 -39.76 23.08 -1.87
N LEU A 318 -40.27 21.90 -2.23
CA LEU A 318 -40.77 21.63 -3.58
C LEU A 318 -42.06 22.43 -3.88
N SER A 319 -42.94 22.56 -2.88
CA SER A 319 -44.18 23.34 -3.00
C SER A 319 -43.93 24.84 -3.10
N SER A 320 -42.95 25.37 -2.36
CA SER A 320 -42.54 26.78 -2.44
C SER A 320 -41.76 27.11 -3.72
N ALA A 321 -40.94 26.17 -4.23
CA ALA A 321 -40.29 26.28 -5.53
C ALA A 321 -41.31 26.23 -6.69
N LYS A 322 -42.31 25.34 -6.64
CA LYS A 322 -43.42 25.30 -7.59
C LYS A 322 -44.24 26.58 -7.57
N ARG A 323 -44.60 27.10 -6.39
CA ARG A 323 -45.29 28.41 -6.25
C ARG A 323 -44.46 29.57 -6.82
N SER A 324 -43.13 29.54 -6.65
CA SER A 324 -42.23 30.57 -7.18
C SER A 324 -42.06 30.50 -8.71
N GLN A 325 -42.12 29.30 -9.31
CA GLN A 325 -42.15 29.13 -10.76
C GLN A 325 -43.52 29.53 -11.34
N GLU A 326 -44.63 29.15 -10.70
CA GLU A 326 -45.98 29.56 -11.11
C GLU A 326 -46.17 31.08 -11.02
N THR A 327 -45.65 31.74 -9.99
CA THR A 327 -45.67 33.22 -9.91
C THR A 327 -44.75 33.91 -10.92
N LYS A 328 -43.64 33.28 -11.35
CA LYS A 328 -42.82 33.78 -12.46
C LYS A 328 -43.51 33.58 -13.82
N ILE A 329 -44.23 32.46 -14.01
CA ILE A 329 -45.01 32.18 -15.22
C ILE A 329 -46.23 33.12 -15.30
N CYS A 330 -46.91 33.41 -14.19
CA CYS A 330 -47.99 34.41 -14.15
C CYS A 330 -47.52 35.86 -14.37
N LYS A 331 -46.23 36.17 -14.13
CA LYS A 331 -45.65 37.49 -14.47
C LYS A 331 -45.08 37.58 -15.88
N SER A 332 -44.96 36.45 -16.59
CA SER A 332 -44.41 36.33 -17.94
C SER A 332 -45.41 35.67 -18.89
N ALA A 333 -46.68 36.07 -18.80
CA ALA A 333 -47.69 35.70 -19.78
C ALA A 333 -47.53 36.55 -21.04
N ASN A 334 -46.45 36.32 -21.82
CA ASN A 334 -46.33 36.65 -23.24
C ASN A 334 -45.00 36.14 -23.82
N THR A 335 -44.76 34.82 -23.78
CA THR A 335 -43.80 34.16 -24.69
C THR A 335 -44.12 32.66 -24.80
N PRO A 336 -44.16 32.07 -26.01
CA PRO A 336 -44.43 30.65 -26.19
C PRO A 336 -43.11 29.87 -26.09
N VAL A 337 -42.94 28.99 -25.11
CA VAL A 337 -41.77 28.09 -25.07
C VAL A 337 -42.16 26.68 -24.59
N ILE A 338 -42.28 25.80 -25.59
CA ILE A 338 -41.70 24.45 -25.70
C ILE A 338 -41.86 23.50 -24.49
N LYS A 339 -42.72 22.49 -24.68
CA LYS A 339 -42.82 21.26 -23.90
C LYS A 339 -41.45 20.57 -23.77
N PHE A 340 -40.98 20.38 -22.54
CA PHE A 340 -39.95 19.38 -22.23
C PHE A 340 -40.55 18.23 -21.41
N PHE A 341 -40.21 17.03 -21.90
CA PHE A 341 -40.49 15.67 -21.45
C PHE A 341 -41.11 15.42 -20.07
N ARG A 342 -42.24 14.70 -20.13
CA ARG A 342 -42.92 14.02 -19.02
C ARG A 342 -42.13 12.76 -18.66
N ASN A 343 -41.46 12.74 -17.50
CA ASN A 343 -40.96 11.49 -16.92
C ASN A 343 -42.14 10.69 -16.34
N SER A 344 -42.37 9.51 -16.91
CA SER A 344 -43.28 8.48 -16.44
C SER A 344 -42.76 7.90 -15.11
N ILE A 345 -43.16 8.50 -13.99
CA ILE A 345 -43.09 7.83 -12.68
C ILE A 345 -44.49 7.25 -12.47
N ALA A 346 -44.62 5.95 -12.67
CA ALA A 346 -45.80 5.22 -12.22
C ALA A 346 -45.75 5.18 -10.68
N VAL A 347 -46.49 6.09 -10.07
CA VAL A 347 -46.82 6.02 -8.64
C VAL A 347 -48.02 5.09 -8.54
N SER A 348 -47.80 3.91 -7.96
CA SER A 348 -48.88 3.05 -7.49
C SER A 348 -49.23 3.51 -6.09
N ASP A 349 -50.29 4.29 -5.95
CA ASP A 349 -50.94 4.53 -4.66
C ASP A 349 -51.74 3.27 -4.30
N ASN A 350 -51.44 2.68 -3.15
CA ASN A 350 -52.33 1.78 -2.42
C ASN A 350 -52.26 2.13 -0.94
#